data_AF-A0A2D3WLU7-F1
#
_entry.id   AF-A0A2D3WLU7-F1
#
_cell.length_a   1.000
_cell.length_b   1.000
_cell.length_c   1.000
_cell.angle_alpha   90.00
_cell.angle_beta   90.00
_cell.angle_gamma   90.00
#
_symmetry.space_group_name_H-M   'P 1'
#
loop_
_entity.id
_entity.type
_entity.pdbx_description
1 polymer ?
#
loop_
_entity_poly.entity_id
_entity_poly.type
_entity_poly.pdbx_seq_one_letter_code
_entity_poly.pdbx_strand_id
1 'polypeptide(L)'
;ELYFTKSFAEAKKLIGADPLRNGPKAQELLKPFCVVPAKKEMIHSLQKNYELYLKADALIKEKQFREYFNLTEKYDFLTSEEVYKKICALAEASIAKIKKLIEEGKYDDAFSGIKQVAVFLPYKEQLMELAKEIQLRQKLLEAIQSNAIQTAYELVVAYPILESMAEFVAYDETFDEVLSNAMQSVANGEIKQVQQILLPYAGISIFKPKIRECIRQATFNKLGLLLAAKSLAVAQSIAAYYLKEFGKDDEYEKLLKHYGVAS
;
A
#
# COMPACT_ATOMS: atom_id res chain seq x y z
N GLU A 1 -4.36 22.54 32.13
CA GLU A 1 -3.32 21.54 31.76
C GLU A 1 -1.90 22.02 31.97
N LEU A 2 -1.46 23.10 31.33
CA LEU A 2 -0.09 23.62 31.42
C LEU A 2 0.45 23.81 32.85
N TYR A 3 -0.41 24.23 33.79
CA TYR A 3 -0.04 24.46 35.18
C TYR A 3 0.29 23.16 35.93
N PHE A 4 -0.45 22.07 35.65
CA PHE A 4 -0.20 20.77 36.25
C PHE A 4 1.11 20.17 35.74
N THR A 5 1.38 20.20 34.42
CA THR A 5 2.64 19.68 33.87
C THR A 5 3.85 20.33 34.53
N LYS A 6 3.83 21.66 34.69
CA LYS A 6 4.93 22.39 35.33
C LYS A 6 5.11 21.97 36.79
N SER A 7 4.02 21.93 37.56
CA SER A 7 4.06 21.48 38.96
C SER A 7 4.52 20.02 39.10
N PHE A 8 4.11 19.14 38.20
CA PHE A 8 4.51 17.73 38.18
C PHE A 8 5.98 17.55 37.86
N ALA A 9 6.49 18.26 36.87
CA ALA A 9 7.91 18.24 36.53
C ALA A 9 8.79 18.75 37.68
N GLU A 10 8.36 19.82 38.35
CA GLU A 10 9.09 20.36 39.50
C GLU A 10 9.01 19.44 40.72
N ALA A 11 7.85 18.82 40.99
CA ALA A 11 7.71 17.81 42.03
C ALA A 11 8.60 16.58 41.77
N LYS A 12 8.68 16.10 40.51
CA LYS A 12 9.58 15.01 40.10
C LYS A 12 11.04 15.40 40.36
N LYS A 13 11.45 16.62 40.03
CA LYS A 13 12.80 17.14 40.29
C LYS A 13 13.12 17.25 41.78
N LEU A 14 12.18 17.73 42.59
CA LEU A 14 12.31 17.82 44.05
C LEU A 14 12.51 16.45 44.69
N ILE A 15 11.65 15.49 44.35
CA ILE A 15 11.75 14.10 44.83
C ILE A 15 13.06 13.47 44.37
N GLY A 16 13.47 13.70 43.11
CA GLY A 16 14.72 13.16 42.58
C GLY A 16 15.99 13.68 43.25
N ALA A 17 15.96 14.88 43.84
CA ALA A 17 17.11 15.44 44.55
C ALA A 17 17.27 14.87 45.97
N ASP A 18 16.17 14.74 46.71
CA ASP A 18 16.14 14.14 48.05
C ASP A 18 14.70 13.72 48.38
N PRO A 19 14.32 12.44 48.19
CA PRO A 19 12.94 11.98 48.39
C PRO A 19 12.44 12.20 49.82
N LEU A 20 13.33 12.04 50.82
CA LEU A 20 12.97 12.11 52.23
C LEU A 20 12.73 13.55 52.67
N ARG A 21 13.62 14.48 52.28
CA ARG A 21 13.49 15.89 52.67
C ARG A 21 12.48 16.65 51.81
N ASN A 22 12.42 16.37 50.52
CA ASN A 22 11.60 17.14 49.57
C ASN A 22 10.23 16.53 49.31
N GLY A 23 9.96 15.29 49.74
CA GLY A 23 8.67 14.62 49.58
C GLY A 23 7.47 15.45 50.04
N PRO A 24 7.46 16.01 51.26
CA PRO A 24 6.36 16.87 51.73
C PRO A 24 6.17 18.13 50.88
N LYS A 25 7.27 18.74 50.42
CA LYS A 25 7.24 19.93 49.57
C LYS A 25 6.66 19.62 48.18
N ALA A 26 7.02 18.46 47.61
CA ALA A 26 6.45 17.98 46.36
C ALA A 26 4.96 17.63 46.49
N GLN A 27 4.54 17.08 47.63
CA GLN A 27 3.12 16.81 47.93
C GLN A 27 2.30 18.10 48.01
N GLU A 28 2.75 19.11 48.75
CA GLU A 28 2.06 20.40 48.83
C GLU A 28 1.97 21.09 47.47
N LEU A 29 3.02 21.01 46.64
CA LEU A 29 3.01 21.54 45.27
C LEU A 29 1.93 20.88 44.39
N LEU A 30 1.65 19.58 44.62
CA LEU A 30 0.72 18.79 43.82
C LEU A 30 -0.70 18.71 44.40
N LYS A 31 -0.87 19.08 45.67
CA LYS A 31 -2.13 19.04 46.41
C LYS A 31 -3.33 19.68 45.68
N PRO A 32 -3.20 20.82 44.97
CA PRO A 32 -4.33 21.42 44.25
C PRO A 32 -4.90 20.52 43.15
N PHE A 33 -4.14 19.54 42.66
CA PHE A 33 -4.54 18.69 41.54
C PHE A 33 -5.11 17.33 41.98
N CYS A 34 -5.04 16.99 43.27
CA CYS A 34 -5.57 15.73 43.82
C CYS A 34 -7.10 15.59 43.69
N VAL A 35 -7.81 16.69 43.40
CA VAL A 35 -9.26 16.68 43.14
C VAL A 35 -9.63 16.13 41.76
N VAL A 36 -8.67 16.08 40.83
CA VAL A 36 -8.86 15.52 39.48
C VAL A 36 -8.39 14.06 39.50
N PRO A 37 -9.28 13.07 39.29
CA PRO A 37 -8.94 11.65 39.44
C PRO A 37 -7.68 11.21 38.67
N ALA A 38 -7.61 11.53 37.37
CA ALA A 38 -6.45 11.19 36.54
C ALA A 38 -5.13 11.82 37.04
N LYS A 39 -5.18 13.04 37.58
CA LYS A 39 -3.99 13.71 38.13
C LYS A 39 -3.61 13.13 39.48
N LYS A 40 -4.58 12.78 40.31
CA LYS A 40 -4.37 12.08 41.58
C LYS A 40 -3.64 10.75 41.37
N GLU A 41 -4.01 9.99 40.34
CA GLU A 41 -3.34 8.74 39.98
C GLU A 41 -1.88 8.97 39.57
N MET A 42 -1.61 9.96 38.72
CA MET A 42 -0.23 10.34 38.35
C MET A 42 0.60 10.80 39.57
N ILE A 43 -0.01 11.56 40.49
CA ILE A 43 0.66 12.02 41.72
C ILE A 43 0.99 10.81 42.61
N HIS A 44 0.06 9.87 42.77
CA HIS A 44 0.31 8.65 43.53
C HIS A 44 1.37 7.77 42.89
N SER A 45 1.40 7.62 41.57
CA SER A 45 2.44 6.84 40.89
C SER A 45 3.81 7.49 41.04
N LEU A 46 3.90 8.82 40.95
CA LEU A 46 5.15 9.54 41.18
C LEU A 46 5.72 9.28 42.58
N GLN A 47 4.88 9.31 43.61
CA GLN A 47 5.33 9.08 44.98
C GLN A 47 5.81 7.63 45.20
N LYS A 48 5.11 6.65 44.62
CA LYS A 48 5.45 5.23 44.80
C LYS A 48 6.60 4.77 43.93
N ASN A 49 6.75 5.35 42.73
CA ASN A 49 7.60 4.84 41.67
C ASN A 49 8.62 5.87 41.17
N TYR A 50 9.01 6.85 41.99
CA TYR A 50 9.88 7.97 41.56
C TYR A 50 11.18 7.51 40.90
N GLU A 51 11.77 6.40 41.35
CA GLU A 51 12.99 5.84 40.77
C GLU A 51 12.83 5.44 39.29
N LEU A 52 11.65 4.93 38.93
CA LEU A 52 11.32 4.57 37.54
C LEU A 52 11.17 5.83 36.68
N TYR A 53 10.62 6.91 37.23
CA TYR A 53 10.58 8.21 36.56
C TYR A 53 11.98 8.78 36.33
N LEU A 54 12.88 8.70 37.32
CA LEU A 54 14.27 9.15 37.17
C LEU A 54 15.03 8.33 36.14
N LYS A 55 14.83 7.00 36.16
CA LYS A 55 15.40 6.11 35.16
C LYS A 55 14.90 6.45 33.76
N ALA A 56 13.60 6.69 33.59
CA ALA A 56 13.02 7.11 32.32
C ALA A 56 13.64 8.43 31.82
N ASP A 57 13.78 9.43 32.69
CA ASP A 57 14.41 10.72 32.35
C ASP A 57 15.88 10.56 31.94
N ALA A 58 16.64 9.66 32.60
CA ALA A 58 18.02 9.36 32.24
C ALA A 58 18.12 8.72 30.85
N LEU A 59 17.30 7.71 30.58
CA LEU A 59 17.25 7.04 29.27
C LEU A 59 16.93 8.03 28.13
N ILE A 60 16.00 8.97 28.36
CA ILE A 60 15.68 10.01 27.39
C ILE A 60 16.88 10.93 27.15
N LYS A 61 17.54 11.41 28.21
CA LYS A 61 18.71 12.30 28.11
C LYS A 61 19.87 11.65 27.36
N GLU A 62 20.08 10.36 27.60
CA GLU A 62 21.11 9.54 26.95
C GLU A 62 20.69 9.06 25.54
N LYS A 63 19.48 9.44 25.08
CA LYS A 63 18.89 9.03 23.79
C LYS A 63 18.73 7.52 23.63
N GLN A 64 18.64 6.80 24.74
CA GLN A 64 18.36 5.36 24.81
C GLN A 64 16.85 5.09 24.66
N PHE A 65 16.30 5.46 23.50
CA PHE A 65 14.85 5.41 23.27
C PHE A 65 14.30 3.98 23.29
N ARG A 66 15.07 2.99 22.85
CA ARG A 66 14.64 1.59 22.87
C ARG A 66 14.42 1.11 24.31
N GLU A 67 15.36 1.38 25.19
CA GLU A 67 15.31 1.05 26.61
C GLU A 67 14.20 1.84 27.30
N TYR A 68 14.00 3.11 26.93
CA TYR A 68 12.88 3.92 27.40
C TYR A 68 11.53 3.29 27.03
N PHE A 69 11.32 2.88 25.78
CA PHE A 69 10.06 2.25 25.38
C PHE A 69 9.84 0.88 26.03
N ASN A 70 10.90 0.07 26.17
CA ASN A 70 10.84 -1.18 26.95
C ASN A 70 10.42 -0.93 28.40
N LEU A 71 10.81 0.21 28.98
CA LEU A 71 10.40 0.60 30.32
C LEU A 71 8.92 0.99 30.35
N THR A 72 8.46 1.73 29.33
CA THR A 72 7.05 2.17 29.23
C THR A 72 6.08 1.01 28.99
N GLU A 73 6.48 -0.04 28.26
CA GLU A 73 5.67 -1.25 28.07
C GLU A 73 5.50 -2.07 29.36
N LYS A 74 6.46 -1.98 30.28
CA LYS A 74 6.38 -2.64 31.59
C LYS A 74 5.62 -1.83 32.62
N TYR A 75 5.60 -0.51 32.46
CA TYR A 75 5.11 0.44 33.44
C TYR A 75 4.26 1.52 32.76
N ASP A 76 3.00 1.18 32.49
CA ASP A 76 2.05 2.00 31.71
C ASP A 76 1.88 3.43 32.21
N PHE A 77 2.07 3.70 33.51
CA PHE A 77 1.97 5.05 34.07
C PHE A 77 2.98 6.04 33.46
N LEU A 78 4.07 5.56 32.85
CA LEU A 78 5.03 6.39 32.13
C LEU A 78 4.48 6.91 30.80
N THR A 79 3.52 6.20 30.18
CA THR A 79 2.88 6.61 28.92
C THR A 79 1.97 7.83 29.07
N SER A 80 1.48 8.06 30.30
CA SER A 80 0.69 9.24 30.66
C SER A 80 1.50 10.53 30.71
N GLU A 81 2.84 10.46 30.76
CA GLU A 81 3.67 11.67 30.83
C GLU A 81 3.63 12.49 29.54
N GLU A 82 3.69 13.82 29.68
CA GLU A 82 3.78 14.72 28.53
C GLU A 82 5.04 14.48 27.69
N VAL A 83 6.14 14.02 28.31
CA VAL A 83 7.37 13.69 27.59
C VAL A 83 7.19 12.47 26.68
N TYR A 84 6.45 11.45 27.11
CA TYR A 84 6.13 10.29 26.28
C TYR A 84 5.39 10.71 25.02
N LYS A 85 4.36 11.56 25.19
CA LYS A 85 3.57 12.11 24.08
C LYS A 85 4.42 12.91 23.10
N LYS A 86 5.37 13.71 23.59
CA LYS A 86 6.31 14.48 22.75
C LYS A 86 7.25 13.58 21.96
N ILE A 87 7.77 12.52 22.58
CA ILE A 87 8.64 11.54 21.90
C ILE A 87 7.85 10.77 20.83
N CYS A 88 6.60 10.40 21.12
CA CYS A 88 5.70 9.79 20.15
C CYS A 88 5.43 10.71 18.96
N ALA A 89 5.10 11.98 19.20
CA ALA A 89 4.89 12.96 18.13
C ALA A 89 6.13 13.14 17.23
N LEU A 90 7.34 13.01 17.78
CA LEU A 90 8.57 13.03 16.99
C LEU A 90 8.69 11.80 16.07
N ALA A 91 8.30 10.62 16.56
CA ALA A 91 8.25 9.40 15.76
C ALA A 91 7.21 9.52 14.65
N GLU A 92 6.00 9.98 14.96
CA GLU A 92 4.92 10.19 14.00
C GLU A 92 5.33 11.17 12.89
N ALA A 93 5.96 12.29 13.24
CA ALA A 93 6.48 13.25 12.26
C ALA A 93 7.56 12.63 11.36
N SER A 94 8.37 11.70 11.89
CA SER A 94 9.37 10.98 11.11
C SER A 94 8.73 9.95 10.18
N ILE A 95 7.71 9.23 10.65
CA ILE A 95 6.92 8.28 9.85
C ILE A 95 6.20 8.99 8.71
N ALA A 96 5.64 10.17 8.95
CA ALA A 96 5.02 10.98 7.91
C ALA A 96 6.03 11.36 6.80
N LYS A 97 7.27 11.70 7.17
CA LYS A 97 8.34 11.95 6.19
C LYS A 97 8.72 10.69 5.41
N ILE A 98 8.80 9.54 6.08
CA ILE A 98 9.07 8.25 5.42
C ILE A 98 8.00 7.95 4.37
N LYS A 99 6.71 8.09 4.72
CA LYS A 99 5.61 7.90 3.77
C LYS A 99 5.73 8.81 2.55
N LYS A 100 6.07 10.08 2.77
CA LYS A 100 6.33 11.02 1.66
C LYS A 100 7.50 10.57 0.77
N LEU A 101 8.57 10.05 1.35
CA LEU A 101 9.70 9.51 0.57
C LEU A 101 9.28 8.29 -0.26
N ILE A 102 8.39 7.43 0.26
CA ILE A 102 7.83 6.29 -0.48
C ILE A 102 6.99 6.79 -1.66
N GLU A 103 6.12 7.77 -1.46
CA GLU A 103 5.32 8.40 -2.52
C GLU A 103 6.20 9.08 -3.59
N GLU A 104 7.32 9.68 -3.19
CA GLU A 104 8.31 10.29 -4.10
C GLU A 104 9.25 9.27 -4.76
N GLY A 105 9.08 7.96 -4.51
CA GLY A 105 9.93 6.89 -5.07
C GLY A 105 11.34 6.82 -4.49
N LYS A 106 11.63 7.54 -3.41
CA LYS A 106 12.95 7.59 -2.74
C LYS A 106 13.10 6.45 -1.73
N TYR A 107 13.09 5.21 -2.23
CA TYR A 107 13.01 4.01 -1.41
C TYR A 107 14.20 3.79 -0.48
N ASP A 108 15.43 4.09 -0.93
CA ASP A 108 16.64 3.92 -0.09
C ASP A 108 16.65 4.88 1.11
N ASP A 109 16.23 6.12 0.88
CA ASP A 109 16.08 7.13 1.92
C ASP A 109 14.95 6.75 2.89
N ALA A 110 13.81 6.28 2.36
CA ALA A 110 12.69 5.80 3.17
C ALA A 110 13.10 4.62 4.06
N PHE A 111 13.83 3.66 3.50
CA PHE A 111 14.30 2.48 4.25
C PHE A 111 15.34 2.86 5.31
N SER A 112 16.23 3.82 5.00
CA SER A 112 17.16 4.39 5.98
C SER A 112 16.43 5.10 7.12
N GLY A 113 15.37 5.85 6.80
CA GLY A 113 14.47 6.46 7.80
C GLY A 113 13.80 5.43 8.68
N ILE A 114 13.28 4.33 8.11
CA ILE A 114 12.67 3.23 8.88
C ILE A 114 13.66 2.66 9.90
N LYS A 115 14.91 2.42 9.51
CA LYS A 115 15.95 1.91 10.44
C LYS A 115 16.21 2.87 11.60
N GLN A 116 16.20 4.19 11.34
CA GLN A 116 16.39 5.20 12.38
C GLN A 116 15.22 5.26 13.35
N VAL A 117 13.98 5.10 12.86
CA VAL A 117 12.76 5.17 13.68
C VAL A 117 12.41 3.81 14.32
N ALA A 118 13.06 2.72 13.94
CA ALA A 118 12.82 1.39 14.50
C ALA A 118 13.09 1.28 16.02
N VAL A 119 13.81 2.24 16.61
CA VAL A 119 14.02 2.32 18.06
C VAL A 119 12.74 2.70 18.83
N PHE A 120 11.74 3.27 18.15
CA PHE A 120 10.45 3.64 18.72
C PHE A 120 9.49 2.44 18.65
N LEU A 121 9.59 1.57 19.66
CA LEU A 121 8.89 0.27 19.70
C LEU A 121 7.38 0.32 19.43
N PRO A 122 6.61 1.33 19.90
CA PRO A 122 5.17 1.40 19.64
C PRO A 122 4.80 1.45 18.14
N TYR A 123 5.74 1.85 17.28
CA TYR A 123 5.52 1.99 15.83
C TYR A 123 6.13 0.85 15.02
N LYS A 124 6.66 -0.19 15.67
CA LYS A 124 7.36 -1.29 15.00
C LYS A 124 6.52 -1.96 13.92
N GLU A 125 5.25 -2.25 14.19
CA GLU A 125 4.36 -2.88 13.22
C GLU A 125 4.10 -1.98 12.01
N GLN A 126 3.79 -0.69 12.26
CA GLN A 126 3.61 0.28 11.19
C GLN A 126 4.86 0.41 10.31
N LEU A 127 6.04 0.46 10.91
CA LEU A 127 7.31 0.52 10.19
C LEU A 127 7.59 -0.76 9.39
N MET A 128 7.19 -1.93 9.89
CA MET A 128 7.28 -3.19 9.15
C MET A 128 6.37 -3.21 7.93
N GLU A 129 5.14 -2.70 8.05
CA GLU A 129 4.23 -2.58 6.89
C GLU A 129 4.78 -1.62 5.84
N LEU A 130 5.34 -0.47 6.24
CA LEU A 130 6.01 0.45 5.31
C LEU A 130 7.21 -0.20 4.62
N ALA A 131 8.00 -1.00 5.34
CA ALA A 131 9.12 -1.72 4.75
C ALA A 131 8.65 -2.76 3.71
N LYS A 132 7.56 -3.48 3.99
CA LYS A 132 6.94 -4.41 3.03
C LYS A 132 6.43 -3.68 1.79
N GLU A 133 5.79 -2.53 1.98
CA GLU A 133 5.31 -1.69 0.88
C GLU A 133 6.47 -1.28 -0.04
N ILE A 134 7.57 -0.79 0.52
CA ILE A 134 8.79 -0.47 -0.25
C ILE A 134 9.26 -1.67 -1.07
N GLN A 135 9.32 -2.86 -0.47
CA GLN A 135 9.75 -4.07 -1.17
C GLN A 135 8.80 -4.45 -2.32
N LEU A 136 7.49 -4.29 -2.14
CA LEU A 136 6.50 -4.56 -3.19
C LEU A 136 6.66 -3.58 -4.36
N ARG A 137 6.82 -2.28 -4.05
CA ARG A 137 7.05 -1.24 -5.06
C ARG A 137 8.35 -1.48 -5.85
N GLN A 138 9.44 -1.81 -5.16
CA GLN A 138 10.71 -2.15 -5.81
C GLN A 138 10.60 -3.38 -6.72
N LYS A 139 9.93 -4.45 -6.26
CA LYS A 139 9.67 -5.64 -7.10
C LYS A 139 8.88 -5.32 -8.36
N LEU A 140 7.89 -4.43 -8.25
CA LEU A 140 7.13 -3.99 -9.42
C LEU A 140 8.02 -3.22 -10.39
N LEU A 141 8.85 -2.30 -9.89
CA LEU A 141 9.79 -1.57 -10.73
C LEU A 141 10.78 -2.49 -11.45
N GLU A 142 11.30 -3.51 -10.76
CA GLU A 142 12.14 -4.54 -11.39
C GLU A 142 11.40 -5.31 -12.48
N ALA A 143 10.13 -5.68 -12.24
CA ALA A 143 9.30 -6.35 -13.24
C ALA A 143 9.03 -5.46 -14.46
N ILE A 144 8.77 -4.17 -14.25
CA ILE A 144 8.60 -3.17 -15.32
C ILE A 144 9.90 -3.00 -16.12
N GLN A 145 11.03 -2.79 -15.44
CA GLN A 145 12.34 -2.59 -16.08
C GLN A 145 12.81 -3.81 -16.89
N SER A 146 12.53 -5.01 -16.40
CA SER A 146 12.83 -6.27 -17.10
C SER A 146 11.79 -6.65 -18.15
N ASN A 147 10.75 -5.83 -18.33
CA ASN A 147 9.59 -6.10 -19.18
C ASN A 147 8.95 -7.48 -18.90
N ALA A 148 8.93 -7.88 -17.62
CA ALA A 148 8.28 -9.09 -17.16
C ALA A 148 6.77 -8.83 -17.01
N ILE A 149 6.07 -8.68 -18.15
CA ILE A 149 4.66 -8.28 -18.25
C ILE A 149 3.78 -9.07 -17.27
N GLN A 150 3.82 -10.40 -17.34
CA GLN A 150 3.00 -11.26 -16.47
C GLN A 150 3.23 -10.97 -14.97
N THR A 151 4.49 -10.88 -14.55
CA THR A 151 4.85 -10.60 -13.17
C THR A 151 4.34 -9.23 -12.72
N ALA A 152 4.47 -8.19 -13.55
CA ALA A 152 4.02 -6.84 -13.22
C ALA A 152 2.51 -6.80 -12.94
N TYR A 153 1.70 -7.37 -13.84
CA TYR A 153 0.24 -7.41 -13.66
C TYR A 153 -0.22 -8.32 -12.53
N GLU A 154 0.42 -9.49 -12.34
CA GLU A 154 0.10 -10.38 -11.21
C GLU A 154 0.40 -9.72 -9.86
N LEU A 155 1.49 -8.93 -9.76
CA LEU A 155 1.81 -8.15 -8.56
C LEU A 155 0.72 -7.11 -8.27
N VAL A 156 0.26 -6.36 -9.27
CA VAL A 156 -0.78 -5.34 -9.07
C VAL A 156 -2.12 -5.96 -8.69
N VAL A 157 -2.50 -7.07 -9.32
CA VAL A 157 -3.71 -7.82 -8.96
C VAL A 157 -3.63 -8.35 -7.52
N ALA A 158 -2.47 -8.85 -7.10
CA ALA A 158 -2.29 -9.34 -5.73
C ALA A 158 -2.21 -8.20 -4.70
N TYR A 159 -1.71 -7.03 -5.08
CA TYR A 159 -1.48 -5.88 -4.21
C TYR A 159 -2.00 -4.58 -4.86
N PRO A 160 -3.30 -4.26 -4.73
CA PRO A 160 -3.93 -3.11 -5.39
C PRO A 160 -3.32 -1.74 -5.07
N ILE A 161 -2.59 -1.60 -3.95
CA ILE A 161 -1.83 -0.39 -3.62
C ILE A 161 -0.81 0.01 -4.70
N LEU A 162 -0.40 -0.95 -5.53
CA LEU A 162 0.56 -0.73 -6.61
C LEU A 162 -0.08 -0.16 -7.88
N GLU A 163 -1.40 -0.27 -8.04
CA GLU A 163 -2.12 0.20 -9.24
C GLU A 163 -1.97 1.70 -9.44
N SER A 164 -1.90 2.48 -8.35
CA SER A 164 -1.75 3.94 -8.40
C SER A 164 -0.30 4.42 -8.53
N MET A 165 0.67 3.51 -8.71
CA MET A 165 2.06 3.93 -8.97
C MET A 165 2.16 4.58 -10.33
N ALA A 166 2.77 5.77 -10.40
CA ALA A 166 2.92 6.49 -11.66
C ALA A 166 3.68 5.67 -12.72
N GLU A 167 4.68 4.90 -12.29
CA GLU A 167 5.46 4.01 -13.15
C GLU A 167 4.62 2.85 -13.69
N PHE A 168 3.70 2.32 -12.90
CA PHE A 168 2.80 1.27 -13.37
C PHE A 168 1.71 1.82 -14.27
N VAL A 169 1.14 2.99 -13.95
CA VAL A 169 0.16 3.66 -14.82
C VAL A 169 0.77 3.90 -16.20
N ALA A 170 1.98 4.48 -16.27
CA ALA A 170 2.68 4.67 -17.53
C ALA A 170 3.03 3.34 -18.23
N TYR A 171 3.29 2.28 -17.47
CA TYR A 171 3.52 0.95 -18.02
C TYR A 171 2.24 0.33 -18.59
N ASP A 172 1.09 0.53 -17.94
CA ASP A 172 -0.22 0.03 -18.37
C ASP A 172 -0.70 0.74 -19.65
N GLU A 173 -0.37 2.03 -19.83
CA GLU A 173 -0.62 2.76 -21.08
C GLU A 173 0.03 2.09 -22.31
N THR A 174 1.13 1.34 -22.13
CA THR A 174 1.73 0.57 -23.24
C THR A 174 0.81 -0.54 -23.75
N PHE A 175 -0.06 -1.09 -22.89
CA PHE A 175 -1.05 -2.07 -23.31
C PHE A 175 -2.14 -1.44 -24.18
N ASP A 176 -2.50 -0.18 -23.97
CA ASP A 176 -3.45 0.52 -24.84
C ASP A 176 -2.92 0.65 -26.28
N GLU A 177 -1.61 0.88 -26.44
CA GLU A 177 -0.97 0.88 -27.76
C GLU A 177 -0.99 -0.51 -28.41
N VAL A 178 -0.67 -1.56 -27.65
CA VAL A 178 -0.75 -2.96 -28.10
C VAL A 178 -2.17 -3.29 -28.54
N LEU A 179 -3.17 -2.88 -27.76
CA LEU A 179 -4.57 -3.11 -28.07
C LEU A 179 -5.00 -2.34 -29.31
N SER A 180 -4.58 -1.08 -29.48
CA SER A 180 -4.84 -0.27 -30.67
C SER A 180 -4.28 -0.94 -31.93
N ASN A 181 -3.06 -1.46 -31.86
CA ASN A 181 -2.45 -2.22 -32.96
C ASN A 181 -3.23 -3.51 -33.26
N ALA A 182 -3.64 -4.24 -32.22
CA ALA A 182 -4.49 -5.44 -32.39
C ALA A 182 -5.82 -5.08 -33.06
N MET A 183 -6.43 -3.95 -32.72
CA MET A 183 -7.71 -3.50 -33.28
C MET A 183 -7.65 -3.22 -34.80
N GLN A 184 -6.51 -2.80 -35.33
CA GLN A 184 -6.32 -2.67 -36.78
C GLN A 184 -6.41 -4.04 -37.47
N SER A 185 -5.74 -5.06 -36.91
CA SER A 185 -5.84 -6.44 -37.40
C SER A 185 -7.23 -7.05 -37.18
N VAL A 186 -7.92 -6.68 -36.09
CA VAL A 186 -9.33 -7.06 -35.87
C VAL A 186 -10.20 -6.55 -37.02
N ALA A 187 -10.08 -5.27 -37.40
CA ALA A 187 -10.87 -4.68 -38.49
C ALA A 187 -10.67 -5.42 -39.83
N ASN A 188 -9.46 -5.90 -40.09
CA ASN A 188 -9.11 -6.65 -41.30
C ASN A 188 -9.43 -8.16 -41.23
N GLY A 189 -9.92 -8.65 -40.09
CA GLY A 189 -10.19 -10.07 -39.86
C GLY A 189 -8.93 -10.94 -39.79
N GLU A 190 -7.81 -10.38 -39.36
CA GLU A 190 -6.49 -11.03 -39.29
C GLU A 190 -6.31 -11.78 -37.95
N ILE A 191 -7.08 -12.85 -37.75
CA ILE A 191 -7.15 -13.62 -36.49
C ILE A 191 -5.76 -14.00 -35.94
N LYS A 192 -4.86 -14.51 -36.80
CA LYS A 192 -3.51 -14.94 -36.39
C LYS A 192 -2.65 -13.76 -35.91
N GLN A 193 -2.79 -12.60 -36.54
CA GLN A 193 -2.02 -11.42 -36.18
C GLN A 193 -2.51 -10.83 -34.85
N VAL A 194 -3.83 -10.81 -34.62
CA VAL A 194 -4.41 -10.46 -33.32
C VAL A 194 -3.87 -11.37 -32.21
N GLN A 195 -3.84 -12.69 -32.44
CA GLN A 195 -3.27 -13.64 -31.49
C GLN A 195 -1.79 -13.40 -31.23
N GLN A 196 -0.99 -13.09 -32.25
CA GLN A 196 0.44 -12.81 -32.10
C GLN A 196 0.69 -11.52 -31.32
N ILE A 197 -0.04 -10.44 -31.61
CA ILE A 197 0.08 -9.16 -30.92
C ILE A 197 -0.27 -9.30 -29.43
N LEU A 198 -1.32 -10.05 -29.12
CA LEU A 198 -1.82 -10.21 -27.75
C LEU A 198 -1.20 -11.39 -26.99
N LEU A 199 -0.36 -12.20 -27.64
CA LEU A 199 0.29 -13.37 -27.05
C LEU A 199 1.01 -13.08 -25.72
N PRO A 200 1.77 -11.96 -25.58
CA PRO A 200 2.47 -11.66 -24.33
C PRO A 200 1.54 -11.48 -23.12
N TYR A 201 0.26 -11.18 -23.35
CA TYR A 201 -0.74 -10.91 -22.32
C TYR A 201 -1.70 -12.08 -22.09
N ALA A 202 -1.66 -13.13 -22.93
CA ALA A 202 -2.63 -14.23 -22.91
C ALA A 202 -2.63 -15.04 -21.60
N GLY A 203 -1.49 -15.09 -20.90
CA GLY A 203 -1.36 -15.75 -19.61
C GLY A 203 -2.04 -15.01 -18.46
N ILE A 204 -2.29 -13.71 -18.62
CA ILE A 204 -2.68 -12.80 -17.55
C ILE A 204 -4.21 -12.78 -17.43
N SER A 205 -4.71 -13.19 -16.26
CA SER A 205 -6.14 -13.45 -16.04
C SER A 205 -7.04 -12.25 -16.35
N ILE A 206 -6.62 -11.03 -16.02
CA ILE A 206 -7.41 -9.81 -16.26
C ILE A 206 -7.59 -9.50 -17.76
N PHE A 207 -6.67 -9.93 -18.62
CA PHE A 207 -6.73 -9.67 -20.06
C PHE A 207 -7.47 -10.75 -20.85
N LYS A 208 -7.66 -11.95 -20.28
CA LYS A 208 -8.32 -13.06 -20.97
C LYS A 208 -9.68 -12.69 -21.60
N PRO A 209 -10.59 -11.97 -20.91
CA PRO A 209 -11.87 -11.58 -21.51
C PRO A 209 -11.69 -10.66 -22.71
N LYS A 210 -10.81 -9.65 -22.60
CA LYS A 210 -10.55 -8.68 -23.66
C LYS A 210 -9.89 -9.33 -24.88
N ILE A 211 -8.91 -10.19 -24.66
CA ILE A 211 -8.24 -10.95 -25.73
C ILE A 211 -9.23 -11.86 -26.45
N ARG A 212 -10.09 -12.58 -25.69
CA ARG A 212 -11.14 -13.43 -26.27
C ARG A 212 -12.07 -12.61 -27.17
N GLU A 213 -12.46 -11.43 -26.72
CA GLU A 213 -13.33 -10.54 -27.48
C GLU A 213 -12.68 -10.01 -28.76
N CYS A 214 -11.41 -9.62 -28.72
CA CYS A 214 -10.67 -9.23 -29.93
C CYS A 214 -10.63 -10.37 -30.96
N ILE A 215 -10.37 -11.60 -30.52
CA ILE A 215 -10.35 -12.78 -31.41
C ILE A 215 -11.75 -13.06 -31.97
N ARG A 216 -12.81 -12.93 -31.14
CA ARG A 216 -14.21 -13.06 -31.59
C ARG A 216 -14.51 -12.07 -32.71
N GLN A 217 -14.23 -10.79 -32.48
CA GLN A 217 -14.49 -9.73 -33.46
C GLN A 217 -13.69 -9.90 -34.75
N ALA A 218 -12.40 -10.29 -34.65
CA ALA A 218 -11.59 -10.58 -35.84
C ALA A 218 -12.17 -11.74 -36.64
N THR A 219 -12.67 -12.78 -35.97
CA THR A 219 -13.31 -13.93 -36.61
C THR A 219 -14.61 -13.52 -37.30
N PHE A 220 -15.43 -12.70 -36.64
CA PHE A 220 -16.65 -12.13 -37.21
C PHE A 220 -16.36 -11.30 -38.47
N ASN A 221 -15.39 -10.38 -38.41
CA ASN A 221 -14.99 -9.54 -39.53
C ASN A 221 -14.45 -10.40 -40.69
N LYS A 222 -13.64 -11.43 -40.40
CA LYS A 222 -13.13 -12.35 -41.42
C LYS A 222 -14.26 -13.09 -42.14
N LEU A 223 -15.27 -13.53 -41.39
CA LEU A 223 -16.46 -14.18 -41.96
C LEU A 223 -17.20 -13.22 -42.90
N GLY A 224 -17.46 -11.98 -42.47
CA GLY A 224 -18.10 -10.96 -43.30
C GLY A 224 -17.35 -10.68 -44.61
N LEU A 225 -16.02 -10.54 -44.54
CA LEU A 225 -15.17 -10.33 -45.72
C LEU A 225 -15.25 -11.51 -46.71
N LEU A 226 -15.23 -12.75 -46.21
CA LEU A 226 -15.31 -13.95 -47.06
C LEU A 226 -16.69 -14.12 -47.71
N LEU A 227 -17.75 -13.80 -46.97
CA LEU A 227 -19.12 -13.80 -47.51
C LEU A 227 -19.30 -12.75 -48.60
N ALA A 228 -18.79 -11.53 -48.38
CA ALA A 228 -18.77 -10.48 -49.41
C ALA A 228 -17.99 -10.90 -50.66
N ALA A 229 -16.85 -11.58 -50.47
CA ALA A 229 -16.03 -12.13 -51.55
C ALA A 229 -16.59 -13.44 -52.16
N LYS A 230 -17.77 -13.91 -51.74
CA LYS A 230 -18.42 -15.15 -52.18
C LYS A 230 -17.56 -16.41 -52.02
N SER A 231 -16.61 -16.39 -51.08
CA SER A 231 -15.70 -17.50 -50.79
C SER A 231 -16.32 -18.50 -49.81
N LEU A 232 -17.43 -19.13 -50.21
CA LEU A 232 -18.34 -19.87 -49.32
C LEU A 232 -17.68 -21.05 -48.58
N ALA A 233 -16.82 -21.82 -49.24
CA ALA A 233 -16.16 -22.98 -48.61
C ALA A 233 -15.26 -22.57 -47.42
N VAL A 234 -14.56 -21.44 -47.55
CA VAL A 234 -13.71 -20.90 -46.48
C VAL A 234 -14.57 -20.17 -45.44
N ALA A 235 -15.65 -19.50 -45.85
CA ALA A 235 -16.60 -18.89 -44.93
C ALA A 235 -17.22 -19.92 -43.99
N GLN A 236 -17.57 -21.12 -44.48
CA GLN A 236 -18.12 -22.21 -43.68
C GLN A 236 -17.16 -22.69 -42.59
N SER A 237 -15.85 -22.81 -42.90
CA SER A 237 -14.87 -23.24 -41.90
C SER A 237 -14.66 -22.19 -40.81
N ILE A 238 -14.65 -20.90 -41.17
CA ILE A 238 -14.58 -19.79 -40.21
C ILE A 238 -15.86 -19.70 -39.37
N ALA A 239 -17.04 -19.91 -39.97
CA ALA A 239 -18.30 -19.95 -39.26
C ALA A 239 -18.38 -21.10 -38.25
N ALA A 240 -17.90 -22.29 -38.62
CA ALA A 240 -17.82 -23.43 -37.71
C ALA A 240 -16.87 -23.16 -36.54
N TYR A 241 -15.71 -22.54 -36.80
CA TYR A 241 -14.79 -22.10 -35.75
C TYR A 241 -15.44 -21.08 -34.81
N TYR A 242 -16.12 -20.06 -35.36
CA TYR A 242 -16.82 -19.05 -34.57
C TYR A 242 -17.82 -19.67 -33.60
N LEU A 243 -18.72 -20.52 -34.12
CA LEU A 243 -19.74 -21.19 -33.31
C LEU A 243 -19.14 -22.09 -32.23
N LYS A 244 -18.04 -22.78 -32.54
CA LYS A 244 -17.35 -23.65 -31.59
C LYS A 244 -16.74 -22.87 -30.43
N GLU A 245 -16.06 -21.76 -30.70
CA GLU A 245 -15.28 -21.04 -29.69
C GLU A 245 -16.08 -19.95 -28.95
N PHE A 246 -17.09 -19.36 -29.60
CA PHE A 246 -17.84 -18.21 -29.07
C PHE A 246 -19.34 -18.48 -28.93
N GLY A 247 -19.87 -19.51 -29.59
CA GLY A 247 -21.30 -19.78 -29.64
C GLY A 247 -22.03 -18.92 -30.68
N LYS A 248 -23.36 -18.97 -30.63
CA LYS A 248 -24.26 -18.22 -31.51
C LYS A 248 -24.71 -16.94 -30.80
N ASP A 249 -24.59 -15.81 -31.47
CA ASP A 249 -25.04 -14.50 -30.98
C ASP A 249 -25.83 -13.73 -32.05
N ASP A 250 -26.46 -12.63 -31.63
CA ASP A 250 -27.30 -11.81 -32.49
C ASP A 250 -26.55 -11.19 -33.67
N GLU A 251 -25.26 -10.84 -33.48
CA GLU A 251 -24.43 -10.25 -34.53
C GLU A 251 -24.17 -11.27 -35.64
N TYR A 252 -23.78 -12.48 -35.25
CA TYR A 252 -23.56 -13.61 -36.13
C TYR A 252 -24.82 -13.94 -36.94
N GLU A 253 -25.99 -14.01 -36.30
CA GLU A 253 -27.25 -14.26 -37.00
C GLU A 253 -27.59 -13.18 -38.02
N LYS A 254 -27.42 -11.91 -37.65
CA LYS A 254 -27.67 -10.78 -38.55
C LYS A 254 -26.76 -10.82 -39.77
N LEU A 255 -25.48 -11.16 -39.57
CA LEU A 255 -24.50 -11.28 -40.65
C LEU A 255 -24.92 -12.36 -41.67
N LEU A 256 -25.29 -13.56 -41.20
CA LEU A 256 -25.72 -14.64 -42.10
C LEU A 256 -27.00 -14.30 -42.85
N LYS A 257 -27.99 -13.70 -42.17
CA LYS A 257 -29.24 -13.24 -42.81
C LYS A 257 -28.96 -12.20 -43.90
N HIS A 258 -28.05 -11.26 -43.64
CA HIS A 258 -27.68 -10.21 -44.60
C HIS A 258 -27.12 -10.78 -45.91
N TYR A 259 -26.28 -11.81 -45.82
CA TYR A 259 -25.68 -12.46 -47.00
C TYR A 259 -26.53 -13.61 -47.57
N GLY A 260 -27.74 -13.82 -47.07
CA GLY A 260 -28.64 -14.88 -47.55
C GLY A 260 -28.16 -16.31 -47.26
N VAL A 261 -27.23 -16.46 -46.31
CA VAL A 261 -26.65 -17.75 -45.90
C VAL A 261 -27.35 -18.27 -44.62
N ALA A 262 -28.64 -17.94 -44.46
CA ALA A 262 -29.39 -18.30 -43.27
C ALA A 262 -29.33 -19.83 -43.02
N SER A 263 -29.10 -20.17 -41.76
CA SER A 263 -29.08 -21.52 -41.18
C SER A 263 -30.25 -22.39 -41.62
#